data_AF-A0A7J3DKC1-F1
#
_entry.id   AF-A0A7J3DKC1-F1
#
_cell.length_a   1.000
_cell.length_b   1.000
_cell.length_c   1.000
_cell.angle_alpha   90.00
_cell.angle_beta   90.00
_cell.angle_gamma   90.00
#
_symmetry.space_group_name_H-M   'P 1'
#
loop_
_entity.id
_entity.type
_entity.pdbx_description
1 polymer ?
#
loop_
_entity_poly.entity_id
_entity_poly.type
_entity_poly.pdbx_seq_one_letter_code
_entity_poly.pdbx_strand_id
1 'polypeptide(L)'
;MPRKLRGVGKGGEGSRKIGGELLGEKDTITNKEVESAAKILQEFDKKIDKRWVKGNLPRELIKDKEKLNEIVLKINELLKFVEEEEKGKLIGIFKEWLKSLKLEEKPLQGQETIFKLKEAGKEVRDMVHRIDFTKVVKEPNGEEYNLFSNGVDFLLEYFPPEERVPFDVFLEAAKQDVEGKIGNNPYNRYHFAVARDKNGKIVGACSSLYFADLYAMFGGYIRVAPEMQGKGIATALYNDRIKFGEKCAKEANRKLRFFISEVEKPEESTNIKDAERRLRVFKSFGMGVLDPSSGFRYGQTTEEGKIVPLYLMIGPINEKISKLEWHEVAKMVIVVYKRIYRWLDKEIFWKGLGEILKSIPLQGVPIKTDYI
;
A
#
# COMPACT_ATOMS: atom_id res chain seq x y z
N MET A 1 60.72 22.25 25.61
CA MET A 1 60.17 20.95 26.03
C MET A 1 59.92 20.08 24.80
N PRO A 2 60.75 19.06 24.55
CA PRO A 2 60.52 18.07 23.51
C PRO A 2 60.36 16.64 24.06
N ARG A 3 59.52 15.82 23.43
CA ARG A 3 59.80 14.38 23.17
C ARG A 3 58.72 13.77 22.27
N LYS A 4 59.16 13.33 21.08
CA LYS A 4 58.65 12.14 20.38
C LYS A 4 58.75 10.93 21.33
N LEU A 5 57.96 9.89 21.11
CA LEU A 5 58.48 8.54 20.84
C LEU A 5 57.40 7.56 20.35
N ARG A 6 57.77 6.85 19.29
CA ARG A 6 57.23 5.57 18.83
C ARG A 6 57.38 4.49 19.90
N GLY A 7 56.52 3.46 19.86
CA GLY A 7 56.81 2.17 20.49
C GLY A 7 55.85 1.07 20.07
N VAL A 8 56.31 0.19 19.18
CA VAL A 8 55.72 -1.11 18.84
C VAL A 8 56.15 -2.13 19.91
N GLY A 9 55.25 -3.01 20.34
CA GLY A 9 55.61 -4.17 21.18
C GLY A 9 54.60 -5.31 21.03
N LYS A 10 55.07 -6.38 20.38
CA LYS A 10 54.41 -7.66 20.14
C LYS A 10 54.48 -8.58 21.37
N GLY A 11 53.47 -9.45 21.52
CA GLY A 11 53.68 -10.90 21.69
C GLY A 11 53.71 -11.48 23.11
N GLY A 12 53.05 -12.65 23.26
CA GLY A 12 53.18 -13.58 24.39
C GLY A 12 51.83 -13.93 25.03
N GLU A 13 50.97 -14.71 24.37
CA GLU A 13 50.84 -16.18 24.54
C GLU A 13 50.45 -16.65 25.95
N GLY A 14 49.24 -17.21 26.03
CA GLY A 14 48.68 -17.87 27.21
C GLY A 14 47.44 -18.68 26.83
N SER A 15 47.65 -19.76 26.09
CA SER A 15 46.65 -20.79 25.75
C SER A 15 45.92 -21.36 26.97
N ARG A 16 44.60 -21.58 26.85
CA ARG A 16 43.94 -22.90 27.10
C ARG A 16 42.43 -22.91 26.78
N LYS A 17 42.10 -23.69 25.74
CA LYS A 17 41.01 -24.69 25.63
C LYS A 17 39.53 -24.30 25.78
N ILE A 18 38.87 -24.27 24.62
CA ILE A 18 37.73 -25.11 24.18
C ILE A 18 36.62 -25.41 25.22
N GLY A 19 35.46 -24.79 24.95
CA GLY A 19 34.10 -25.30 25.15
C GLY A 19 33.22 -24.36 24.30
N GLY A 20 32.62 -24.80 23.19
CA GLY A 20 31.58 -25.81 23.19
C GLY A 20 30.26 -25.11 23.49
N GLU A 21 29.50 -24.82 22.43
CA GLU A 21 28.05 -24.54 22.44
C GLU A 21 27.55 -23.24 23.09
N LEU A 22 26.99 -22.36 22.26
CA LEU A 22 25.65 -21.75 22.41
C LEU A 22 25.33 -20.89 21.18
N LEU A 23 25.39 -21.50 19.98
CA LEU A 23 24.51 -21.12 18.89
C LEU A 23 23.17 -21.84 19.12
N GLY A 24 22.44 -21.37 20.13
CA GLY A 24 21.10 -21.86 20.45
C GLY A 24 20.09 -21.13 19.59
N GLU A 25 19.72 -21.78 18.50
CA GLU A 25 18.43 -21.67 17.81
C GLU A 25 18.00 -20.26 17.38
N LYS A 26 18.40 -19.89 16.16
CA LYS A 26 17.55 -19.04 15.33
C LYS A 26 16.20 -19.73 15.24
N ASP A 27 15.15 -19.04 15.68
CA ASP A 27 13.75 -19.37 15.39
C ASP A 27 13.51 -19.22 13.89
N THR A 28 14.05 -20.19 13.15
CA THR A 28 13.50 -20.62 11.88
C THR A 28 12.13 -21.15 12.25
N ILE A 29 11.11 -20.32 12.07
CA ILE A 29 9.72 -20.75 12.06
C ILE A 29 9.62 -21.79 10.93
N THR A 30 9.88 -23.04 11.31
CA THR A 30 9.76 -24.20 10.46
C THR A 30 8.28 -24.41 10.15
N ASN A 31 7.98 -25.22 9.14
CA ASN A 31 6.62 -25.63 8.75
C ASN A 31 5.65 -25.91 9.93
N LYS A 32 6.16 -26.19 11.14
CA LYS A 32 5.46 -26.27 12.42
C LYS A 32 4.47 -25.15 12.75
N GLU A 33 4.67 -23.88 12.38
CA GLU A 33 3.71 -22.81 12.74
C GLU A 33 2.57 -22.63 11.72
N VAL A 34 2.87 -22.88 10.45
CA VAL A 34 1.85 -23.08 9.40
C VAL A 34 1.07 -24.36 9.70
N GLU A 35 1.75 -25.42 10.13
CA GLU A 35 1.16 -26.63 10.70
C GLU A 35 0.45 -26.36 12.01
N SER A 36 0.77 -25.31 12.76
CA SER A 36 0.09 -24.93 14.00
C SER A 36 -1.22 -24.21 13.70
N ALA A 37 -1.25 -23.35 12.69
CA ALA A 37 -2.50 -22.81 12.13
C ALA A 37 -3.35 -23.94 11.50
N ALA A 38 -2.72 -24.84 10.74
CA ALA A 38 -3.35 -26.06 10.24
C ALA A 38 -3.77 -27.01 11.37
N LYS A 39 -3.09 -27.03 12.52
CA LYS A 39 -3.46 -27.81 13.72
C LYS A 39 -4.63 -27.17 14.45
N ILE A 40 -4.71 -25.86 14.55
CA ILE A 40 -5.91 -25.17 15.09
C ILE A 40 -7.11 -25.50 14.21
N LEU A 41 -6.91 -25.54 12.88
CA LEU A 41 -7.92 -25.97 11.91
C LEU A 41 -8.22 -27.48 12.00
N GLN A 42 -7.22 -28.33 12.21
CA GLN A 42 -7.39 -29.78 12.45
C GLN A 42 -7.98 -30.08 13.82
N GLU A 43 -7.80 -29.23 14.83
CA GLU A 43 -8.44 -29.32 16.13
C GLU A 43 -9.90 -28.89 16.05
N PHE A 44 -10.21 -27.90 15.20
CA PHE A 44 -11.58 -27.62 14.76
C PHE A 44 -12.16 -28.82 13.98
N ASP A 45 -11.42 -29.42 13.05
CA ASP A 45 -11.80 -30.61 12.27
C ASP A 45 -11.98 -31.86 13.16
N LYS A 46 -11.20 -31.98 14.25
CA LYS A 46 -11.33 -33.03 15.28
C LYS A 46 -12.50 -32.79 16.23
N LYS A 47 -12.88 -31.52 16.49
CA LYS A 47 -14.10 -31.17 17.24
C LYS A 47 -15.38 -31.45 16.44
N ILE A 48 -15.31 -31.52 15.11
CA ILE A 48 -16.38 -32.05 14.24
C ILE A 48 -16.34 -33.61 14.27
N ASP A 49 -16.38 -34.18 15.48
CA ASP A 49 -16.00 -35.55 15.82
C ASP A 49 -16.48 -36.63 14.82
N LYS A 50 -15.52 -37.46 14.38
CA LYS A 50 -15.67 -38.59 13.45
C LYS A 50 -16.64 -39.68 13.94
N ARG A 51 -17.10 -39.63 15.20
CA ARG A 51 -18.13 -40.55 15.75
C ARG A 51 -19.57 -40.18 15.38
N TRP A 52 -19.82 -38.98 14.83
CA TRP A 52 -21.14 -38.55 14.34
C TRP A 52 -21.39 -38.86 12.84
N VAL A 53 -20.38 -39.42 12.14
CA VAL A 53 -20.29 -39.52 10.67
C VAL A 53 -20.99 -40.77 10.11
N LYS A 54 -22.25 -40.99 10.49
CA LYS A 54 -23.16 -41.86 9.72
C LYS A 54 -24.48 -41.13 9.47
N GLY A 55 -24.53 -40.40 8.35
CA GLY A 55 -25.77 -40.03 7.66
C GLY A 55 -26.28 -38.60 7.83
N ASN A 56 -25.91 -37.86 8.89
CA ASN A 56 -26.59 -36.60 9.25
C ASN A 56 -25.63 -35.44 9.58
N LEU A 57 -24.64 -35.13 8.74
CA LEU A 57 -23.98 -33.82 8.87
C LEU A 57 -24.96 -32.74 8.39
N PRO A 58 -25.34 -31.76 9.24
CA PRO A 58 -26.07 -30.59 8.77
C PRO A 58 -25.31 -29.94 7.61
N ARG A 59 -25.99 -29.68 6.50
CA ARG A 59 -25.38 -29.04 5.31
C ARG A 59 -24.67 -27.73 5.64
N GLU A 60 -25.10 -27.05 6.70
CA GLU A 60 -24.50 -25.82 7.22
C GLU A 60 -23.06 -26.03 7.71
N LEU A 61 -22.77 -27.10 8.46
CA LEU A 61 -21.41 -27.39 8.94
C LEU A 61 -20.45 -27.76 7.79
N ILE A 62 -20.96 -28.38 6.72
CA ILE A 62 -20.17 -28.67 5.51
C ILE A 62 -19.81 -27.36 4.82
N LYS A 63 -20.79 -26.46 4.63
CA LYS A 63 -20.58 -25.13 4.04
C LYS A 63 -19.58 -24.30 4.84
N ASP A 64 -19.68 -24.31 6.17
CA ASP A 64 -18.74 -23.58 7.04
C ASP A 64 -17.31 -24.12 6.91
N LYS A 65 -17.15 -25.45 6.81
CA LYS A 65 -15.84 -26.08 6.58
C LYS A 65 -15.24 -25.71 5.23
N GLU A 66 -16.04 -25.74 4.16
CA GLU A 66 -15.60 -25.35 2.82
C GLU A 66 -15.20 -23.87 2.78
N LYS A 67 -16.00 -22.99 3.39
CA LYS A 67 -15.72 -21.56 3.53
C LYS A 67 -14.43 -21.30 4.30
N LEU A 68 -14.19 -22.02 5.40
CA LEU A 68 -12.93 -21.93 6.16
C LEU A 68 -11.72 -22.40 5.34
N ASN A 69 -11.84 -23.50 4.59
CA ASN A 69 -10.77 -23.96 3.71
C ASN A 69 -10.42 -22.93 2.64
N GLU A 70 -11.43 -22.32 2.02
CA GLU A 70 -11.22 -21.23 1.06
C GLU A 70 -10.49 -20.05 1.71
N ILE A 71 -10.90 -19.63 2.91
CA ILE A 71 -10.24 -18.54 3.64
C ILE A 71 -8.76 -18.85 3.88
N VAL A 72 -8.44 -20.07 4.28
CA VAL A 72 -7.07 -20.51 4.55
C VAL A 72 -6.22 -20.52 3.28
N LEU A 73 -6.79 -20.99 2.16
CA LEU A 73 -6.12 -20.93 0.86
C LEU A 73 -5.80 -19.48 0.47
N LYS A 74 -6.73 -18.55 0.69
CA LYS A 74 -6.52 -17.12 0.45
C LYS A 74 -5.48 -16.51 1.40
N ILE A 75 -5.47 -16.87 2.68
CA ILE A 75 -4.40 -16.44 3.61
C ILE A 75 -3.04 -16.91 3.08
N ASN A 76 -2.92 -18.17 2.65
CA ASN A 76 -1.67 -18.69 2.08
C ASN A 76 -1.24 -17.95 0.81
N GLU A 77 -2.19 -17.50 -0.03
CA GLU A 77 -1.89 -16.60 -1.15
C GLU A 77 -1.35 -15.25 -0.67
N LEU A 78 -1.94 -14.67 0.38
CA LEU A 78 -1.52 -13.38 0.95
C LEU A 78 -0.13 -13.43 1.58
N LEU A 79 0.28 -14.58 2.14
CA LEU A 79 1.61 -14.76 2.70
C LEU A 79 2.74 -14.61 1.66
N LYS A 80 2.43 -14.67 0.35
CA LYS A 80 3.43 -14.46 -0.72
C LYS A 80 3.84 -12.98 -0.87
N PHE A 81 3.11 -12.05 -0.27
CA PHE A 81 3.41 -10.61 -0.33
C PHE A 81 4.26 -10.12 0.85
N VAL A 82 4.56 -11.00 1.81
CA VAL A 82 5.43 -10.69 2.97
C VAL A 82 6.73 -11.47 2.89
N GLU A 83 7.78 -10.94 3.53
CA GLU A 83 9.08 -11.65 3.63
C GLU A 83 8.91 -12.88 4.55
N GLU A 84 9.80 -13.88 4.44
CA GLU A 84 9.63 -15.16 5.14
C GLU A 84 9.57 -14.97 6.66
N GLU A 85 10.48 -14.15 7.18
CA GLU A 85 10.58 -13.74 8.58
C GLU A 85 9.37 -12.94 9.09
N GLU A 86 8.55 -12.40 8.18
CA GLU A 86 7.37 -11.60 8.50
C GLU A 86 6.08 -12.42 8.51
N LYS A 87 6.09 -13.63 7.92
CA LYS A 87 4.89 -14.46 7.80
C LYS A 87 4.26 -14.79 9.14
N GLY A 88 5.05 -15.08 10.18
CA GLY A 88 4.56 -15.37 11.53
C GLY A 88 3.69 -14.24 12.10
N LYS A 89 4.08 -12.97 11.88
CA LYS A 89 3.32 -11.80 12.31
C LYS A 89 1.99 -11.69 11.57
N LEU A 90 2.01 -11.86 10.26
CA LEU A 90 0.81 -11.80 9.43
C LEU A 90 -0.16 -12.96 9.76
N ILE A 91 0.35 -14.16 10.02
CA ILE A 91 -0.44 -15.31 10.50
C ILE A 91 -1.07 -14.98 11.87
N GLY A 92 -0.33 -14.36 12.78
CA GLY A 92 -0.84 -13.90 14.08
C GLY A 92 -2.05 -12.97 13.92
N ILE A 93 -1.94 -11.97 13.04
CA ILE A 93 -3.03 -11.04 12.71
C ILE A 93 -4.25 -11.79 12.18
N PHE A 94 -4.08 -12.70 11.21
CA PHE A 94 -5.21 -13.47 10.66
C PHE A 94 -5.84 -14.41 11.68
N LYS A 95 -5.06 -15.01 12.60
CA LYS A 95 -5.61 -15.83 13.69
C LYS A 95 -6.52 -15.01 14.60
N GLU A 96 -6.12 -13.78 14.94
CA GLU A 96 -6.93 -12.89 15.77
C GLU A 96 -8.17 -12.40 15.03
N TRP A 97 -8.04 -12.08 13.74
CA TRP A 97 -9.18 -11.75 12.88
C TRP A 97 -10.18 -12.91 12.80
N LEU A 98 -9.73 -14.13 12.53
CA LEU A 98 -10.60 -15.31 12.47
C LEU A 98 -11.36 -15.55 13.79
N LYS A 99 -10.73 -15.27 14.94
CA LYS A 99 -11.38 -15.38 16.26
C LYS A 99 -12.46 -14.33 16.49
N SER A 100 -12.38 -13.17 15.83
CA SER A 100 -13.37 -12.09 15.98
C SER A 100 -14.55 -12.20 15.03
N LEU A 101 -14.47 -13.07 14.02
CA LEU A 101 -15.53 -13.24 13.03
C LEU A 101 -16.79 -13.81 13.67
N LYS A 102 -17.89 -13.04 13.55
CA LYS A 102 -19.25 -13.58 13.65
C LYS A 102 -19.72 -13.90 12.24
N LEU A 103 -20.10 -15.16 11.99
CA LEU A 103 -20.63 -15.61 10.71
C LEU A 103 -22.09 -15.13 10.54
N GLU A 104 -22.30 -13.82 10.42
CA GLU A 104 -23.60 -13.26 10.05
C GLU A 104 -23.53 -12.77 8.61
N GLU A 105 -24.32 -13.40 7.72
CA GLU A 105 -24.44 -12.95 6.34
C GLU A 105 -25.49 -11.83 6.27
N LYS A 106 -25.03 -10.59 6.05
CA LYS A 106 -25.90 -9.52 5.57
C LYS A 106 -25.63 -9.29 4.09
N PRO A 107 -26.68 -9.25 3.24
CA PRO A 107 -26.51 -8.85 1.86
C PRO A 107 -26.04 -7.40 1.83
N LEU A 108 -24.85 -7.18 1.26
CA LEU A 108 -24.35 -5.84 0.96
C LEU A 108 -24.75 -5.49 -0.46
N GLN A 109 -25.53 -4.43 -0.63
CA GLN A 109 -25.83 -3.86 -1.94
C GLN A 109 -24.82 -2.76 -2.25
N GLY A 110 -24.15 -2.88 -3.39
CA GLY A 110 -23.28 -1.84 -3.97
C GLY A 110 -23.77 -1.46 -5.36
N GLN A 111 -23.52 -0.23 -5.77
CA GLN A 111 -23.78 0.21 -7.13
C GLN A 111 -22.60 -0.17 -8.04
N GLU A 112 -22.87 -0.62 -9.26
CA GLU A 112 -21.82 -0.85 -10.25
C GLU A 112 -21.23 0.47 -10.72
N THR A 113 -19.90 0.56 -10.77
CA THR A 113 -19.19 1.74 -11.27
C THR A 113 -18.28 1.39 -12.45
N ILE A 114 -18.27 2.24 -13.48
CA ILE A 114 -17.23 2.27 -14.51
C ILE A 114 -16.49 3.60 -14.42
N PHE A 115 -15.17 3.51 -14.41
CA PHE A 115 -14.29 4.65 -14.57
C PHE A 115 -14.39 5.26 -15.96
N LYS A 116 -14.52 6.59 -16.02
CA LYS A 116 -14.49 7.35 -17.28
C LYS A 116 -13.39 8.41 -17.19
N LEU A 117 -12.36 8.27 -18.03
CA LEU A 117 -11.35 9.30 -18.19
C LEU A 117 -11.99 10.56 -18.75
N LYS A 118 -11.80 11.68 -18.05
CA LYS A 118 -12.07 13.01 -18.61
C LYS A 118 -10.87 13.46 -19.41
N GLU A 119 -11.08 14.00 -20.60
CA GLU A 119 -9.99 14.60 -21.35
C GLU A 119 -9.67 16.00 -20.82
N ALA A 120 -8.39 16.25 -20.54
CA ALA A 120 -7.91 17.61 -20.36
C ALA A 120 -7.72 18.27 -21.74
N GLY A 121 -7.96 19.58 -21.81
CA GLY A 121 -7.69 20.36 -23.03
C GLY A 121 -6.23 20.23 -23.47
N LYS A 122 -5.98 20.28 -24.79
CA LYS A 122 -4.65 20.02 -25.38
C LYS A 122 -3.54 20.86 -24.72
N GLU A 123 -3.76 22.17 -24.59
CA GLU A 123 -2.80 23.09 -23.97
C GLU A 123 -2.38 22.66 -22.56
N VAL A 124 -3.33 22.15 -21.77
CA VAL A 124 -3.09 21.70 -20.39
C VAL A 124 -2.34 20.36 -20.35
N ARG A 125 -2.54 19.50 -21.35
CA ARG A 125 -1.77 18.25 -21.48
C ARG A 125 -0.30 18.54 -21.79
N ASP A 126 -0.03 19.54 -22.62
CA ASP A 126 1.33 19.91 -23.03
C ASP A 126 2.13 20.58 -21.88
N MET A 127 1.46 20.98 -20.79
CA MET A 127 2.10 21.46 -19.56
C MET A 127 2.77 20.36 -18.75
N VAL A 128 2.34 19.10 -18.90
CA VAL A 128 2.79 17.98 -18.05
C VAL A 128 4.13 17.45 -18.51
N HIS A 129 5.12 17.54 -17.64
CA HIS A 129 6.45 16.96 -17.80
C HIS A 129 6.62 15.79 -16.83
N ARG A 130 6.83 14.60 -17.37
CA ARG A 130 7.15 13.40 -16.59
C ARG A 130 8.65 13.38 -16.30
N ILE A 131 9.00 13.21 -15.03
CA ILE A 131 10.39 13.20 -14.59
C ILE A 131 11.12 11.97 -15.12
N ASP A 132 12.30 12.18 -15.69
CA ASP A 132 13.25 11.11 -16.06
C ASP A 132 14.20 10.79 -14.90
N PHE A 133 13.85 9.78 -14.11
CA PHE A 133 14.67 9.38 -12.97
C PHE A 133 16.08 8.91 -13.33
N THR A 134 16.32 8.45 -14.56
CA THR A 134 17.66 8.07 -14.99
C THR A 134 18.59 9.29 -14.94
N LYS A 135 18.09 10.46 -15.35
CA LYS A 135 18.83 11.73 -15.28
C LYS A 135 18.93 12.24 -13.84
N VAL A 136 17.84 12.20 -13.08
CA VAL A 136 17.84 12.59 -11.65
C VAL A 136 18.93 11.86 -10.87
N VAL A 137 19.09 10.55 -11.08
CA VAL A 137 20.04 9.71 -10.35
C VAL A 137 21.47 9.87 -10.86
N LYS A 138 21.68 9.99 -12.18
CA LYS A 138 23.03 10.05 -12.78
C LYS A 138 23.64 11.45 -12.77
N GLU A 139 22.81 12.49 -12.74
CA GLU A 139 23.22 13.90 -12.84
C GLU A 139 22.70 14.68 -11.63
N PRO A 140 23.25 14.47 -10.43
CA PRO A 140 22.86 15.25 -9.26
C PRO A 140 23.10 16.74 -9.53
N ASN A 141 22.09 17.57 -9.28
CA ASN A 141 22.02 19.01 -9.63
C ASN A 141 21.86 19.34 -11.12
N GLY A 142 21.64 18.34 -11.99
CA GLY A 142 21.24 18.55 -13.39
C GLY A 142 19.83 19.15 -13.51
N GLU A 143 19.43 19.52 -14.74
CA GLU A 143 18.13 20.15 -15.00
C GLU A 143 16.95 19.30 -14.47
N GLU A 144 16.99 18.00 -14.76
CA GLU A 144 15.94 17.07 -14.34
C GLU A 144 15.89 16.89 -12.82
N TYR A 145 17.06 16.84 -12.16
CA TYR A 145 17.17 16.79 -10.70
C TYR A 145 16.56 18.03 -10.06
N ASN A 146 16.90 19.23 -10.57
CA ASN A 146 16.39 20.49 -10.05
C ASN A 146 14.88 20.59 -10.27
N LEU A 147 14.37 20.14 -11.43
CA LEU A 147 12.94 20.10 -11.71
C LEU A 147 12.19 19.16 -10.75
N PHE A 148 12.76 17.98 -10.49
CA PHE A 148 12.23 17.03 -9.52
C PHE A 148 12.23 17.60 -8.10
N SER A 149 13.36 18.16 -7.63
CA SER A 149 13.49 18.80 -6.31
C SER A 149 12.47 19.91 -6.12
N ASN A 150 12.41 20.86 -7.05
CA ASN A 150 11.43 21.95 -7.01
C ASN A 150 9.99 21.45 -7.07
N GLY A 151 9.74 20.34 -7.77
CA GLY A 151 8.43 19.69 -7.82
C GLY A 151 8.04 19.05 -6.49
N VAL A 152 8.98 18.44 -5.77
CA VAL A 152 8.76 17.88 -4.43
C VAL A 152 8.52 19.01 -3.43
N ASP A 153 9.35 20.07 -3.46
CA ASP A 153 9.16 21.25 -2.61
C ASP A 153 7.78 21.87 -2.84
N PHE A 154 7.39 22.03 -4.12
CA PHE A 154 6.05 22.50 -4.48
C PHE A 154 4.95 21.60 -3.91
N LEU A 155 5.09 20.27 -3.92
CA LEU A 155 4.09 19.40 -3.30
C LEU A 155 4.02 19.67 -1.80
N LEU A 156 5.15 19.56 -1.10
CA LEU A 156 5.21 19.57 0.35
C LEU A 156 4.80 20.92 0.98
N GLU A 157 4.94 22.03 0.26
CA GLU A 157 4.45 23.35 0.69
C GLU A 157 2.95 23.33 1.05
N TYR A 158 2.15 22.52 0.34
CA TYR A 158 0.70 22.47 0.52
C TYR A 158 0.19 21.38 1.46
N PHE A 159 1.07 20.55 2.02
CA PHE A 159 0.71 19.51 2.97
C PHE A 159 1.07 19.95 4.40
N PRO A 160 0.27 19.63 5.42
CA PRO A 160 0.63 19.82 6.82
C PRO A 160 1.96 19.11 7.15
N PRO A 161 2.80 19.64 8.06
CA PRO A 161 4.09 19.02 8.41
C PRO A 161 4.03 17.52 8.73
N GLU A 162 2.97 17.08 9.39
CA GLU A 162 2.70 15.68 9.76
C GLU A 162 2.38 14.75 8.56
N GLU A 163 1.98 15.31 7.42
CA GLU A 163 1.76 14.57 6.16
C GLU A 163 2.96 14.66 5.21
N ARG A 164 4.01 15.42 5.58
CA ARG A 164 5.20 15.60 4.74
C ARG A 164 6.13 14.41 4.89
N VAL A 165 6.55 13.90 3.75
CA VAL A 165 7.62 12.91 3.67
C VAL A 165 8.92 13.63 3.29
N PRO A 166 10.08 13.31 3.91
CA PRO A 166 11.36 13.93 3.57
C PRO A 166 11.72 13.75 2.10
N PHE A 167 12.39 14.73 1.49
CA PHE A 167 12.86 14.66 0.10
C PHE A 167 13.68 13.39 -0.19
N ASP A 168 14.51 12.95 0.77
CA ASP A 168 15.32 11.75 0.64
C ASP A 168 14.51 10.48 0.34
N VAL A 169 13.26 10.40 0.81
CA VAL A 169 12.37 9.27 0.49
C VAL A 169 11.91 9.30 -0.96
N PHE A 170 11.62 10.49 -1.50
CA PHE A 170 11.31 10.66 -2.93
C PHE A 170 12.52 10.32 -3.80
N LEU A 171 13.71 10.76 -3.40
CA LEU A 171 14.96 10.47 -4.11
C LEU A 171 15.32 8.98 -4.03
N GLU A 172 15.10 8.33 -2.89
CA GLU A 172 15.28 6.88 -2.74
C GLU A 172 14.31 6.10 -3.64
N ALA A 173 13.05 6.50 -3.72
CA ALA A 173 12.09 5.90 -4.65
C ALA A 173 12.53 6.05 -6.13
N ALA A 174 13.09 7.20 -6.50
CA ALA A 174 13.66 7.42 -7.83
C ALA A 174 14.86 6.50 -8.12
N LYS A 175 15.78 6.34 -7.15
CA LYS A 175 16.91 5.40 -7.25
C LYS A 175 16.43 3.96 -7.41
N GLN A 176 15.47 3.54 -6.58
CA GLN A 176 14.90 2.20 -6.65
C GLN A 176 14.19 1.93 -7.99
N ASP A 177 13.56 2.93 -8.62
CA ASP A 177 12.97 2.78 -9.96
C ASP A 177 14.05 2.48 -11.01
N VAL A 178 15.12 3.28 -11.02
CA VAL A 178 16.24 3.12 -11.96
C VAL A 178 16.93 1.78 -11.78
N GLU A 179 17.05 1.32 -10.54
CA GLU A 179 17.68 0.02 -10.22
C GLU A 179 16.72 -1.18 -10.36
N GLY A 180 15.43 -0.95 -10.59
CA GLY A 180 14.41 -2.02 -10.63
C GLY A 180 14.20 -2.72 -9.28
N LYS A 181 14.42 -2.00 -8.17
CA LYS A 181 14.38 -2.52 -6.79
C LYS A 181 13.21 -1.99 -5.97
N ILE A 182 12.14 -1.50 -6.60
CA ILE A 182 10.91 -1.12 -5.90
C ILE A 182 10.22 -2.39 -5.41
N GLY A 183 10.67 -2.89 -4.26
CA GLY A 183 10.21 -4.15 -3.72
C GLY A 183 10.65 -5.39 -4.48
N ASN A 184 9.85 -6.46 -4.35
CA ASN A 184 10.22 -7.79 -4.84
C ASN A 184 9.74 -8.06 -6.27
N ASN A 185 8.88 -7.20 -6.82
CA ASN A 185 8.33 -7.36 -8.16
C ASN A 185 9.06 -6.40 -9.12
N PRO A 186 9.78 -6.91 -10.14
CA PRO A 186 10.61 -6.09 -11.02
C PRO A 186 9.80 -5.13 -11.91
N TYR A 187 8.49 -5.34 -11.99
CA TYR A 187 7.60 -4.46 -12.75
C TYR A 187 7.02 -3.33 -11.92
N ASN A 188 7.29 -3.24 -10.62
CA ASN A 188 6.92 -2.07 -9.84
C ASN A 188 7.69 -0.86 -10.33
N ARG A 189 7.02 0.29 -10.44
CA ARG A 189 7.62 1.52 -10.97
C ARG A 189 7.20 2.73 -10.17
N TYR A 190 8.09 3.71 -10.07
CA TYR A 190 7.80 5.01 -9.49
C TYR A 190 7.48 6.02 -10.60
N HIS A 191 6.58 6.94 -10.31
CA HIS A 191 6.15 7.99 -11.22
C HIS A 191 6.15 9.33 -10.50
N PHE A 192 6.74 10.34 -11.14
CA PHE A 192 6.59 11.72 -10.75
C PHE A 192 6.41 12.58 -11.99
N ALA A 193 5.51 13.55 -11.90
CA ALA A 193 5.28 14.51 -12.97
C ALA A 193 4.97 15.89 -12.40
N VAL A 194 5.41 16.91 -13.12
CA VAL A 194 5.14 18.33 -12.83
C VAL A 194 4.35 18.94 -13.98
N ALA A 195 3.49 19.90 -13.69
CA ALA A 195 2.85 20.75 -14.68
C ALA A 195 3.51 22.13 -14.64
N ARG A 196 3.98 22.61 -15.79
CA ARG A 196 4.62 23.93 -15.93
C ARG A 196 3.75 24.87 -16.74
N ASP A 197 3.68 26.14 -16.33
CA ASP A 197 3.08 27.18 -17.16
C ASP A 197 4.00 27.60 -18.31
N LYS A 198 3.51 28.52 -19.16
CA LYS A 198 4.26 29.06 -20.30
C LYS A 198 5.56 29.78 -19.91
N ASN A 199 5.71 30.18 -18.65
CA ASN A 199 6.92 30.83 -18.13
C ASN A 199 7.87 29.82 -17.47
N GLY A 200 7.55 28.52 -17.51
CA GLY A 200 8.32 27.47 -16.85
C GLY A 200 8.05 27.32 -15.35
N LYS A 201 7.12 28.09 -14.76
CA LYS A 201 6.78 27.99 -13.33
C LYS A 201 6.03 26.69 -13.09
N ILE A 202 6.41 25.94 -12.05
CA ILE A 202 5.64 24.77 -11.60
C ILE A 202 4.29 25.24 -11.03
N VAL A 203 3.21 24.72 -11.60
CA VAL A 203 1.82 25.04 -11.21
C VAL A 203 1.04 23.82 -10.75
N GLY A 204 1.65 22.65 -10.83
CA GLY A 204 1.11 21.41 -10.29
C GLY A 204 2.18 20.35 -10.25
N ALA A 205 2.02 19.37 -9.37
CA ALA A 205 2.92 18.23 -9.28
C ALA A 205 2.17 17.02 -8.74
N CYS A 206 2.73 15.85 -8.99
CA CYS A 206 2.09 14.60 -8.67
C CYS A 206 3.13 13.47 -8.52
N SER A 207 2.95 12.59 -7.53
CA SER A 207 3.72 11.35 -7.35
C SER A 207 2.82 10.11 -7.29
N SER A 208 3.30 8.99 -7.81
CA SER A 208 2.54 7.73 -7.86
C SER A 208 3.45 6.51 -7.93
N LEU A 209 2.92 5.35 -7.54
CA LEU A 209 3.60 4.06 -7.65
C LEU A 209 2.73 3.11 -8.46
N TYR A 210 3.32 2.39 -9.40
CA TYR A 210 2.68 1.24 -10.01
C TYR A 210 2.99 -0.01 -9.18
N PHE A 211 1.94 -0.65 -8.68
CA PHE A 211 2.00 -1.92 -7.96
C PHE A 211 1.66 -3.07 -8.89
N ALA A 212 2.69 -3.73 -9.41
CA ALA A 212 2.55 -4.87 -10.31
C ALA A 212 1.80 -6.04 -9.65
N ASP A 213 1.95 -6.21 -8.33
CA ASP A 213 1.23 -7.25 -7.57
C ASP A 213 -0.29 -7.05 -7.58
N LEU A 214 -0.75 -5.80 -7.75
CA LEU A 214 -2.17 -5.42 -7.79
C LEU A 214 -2.65 -5.07 -9.21
N TYR A 215 -1.73 -4.94 -10.16
CA TYR A 215 -1.96 -4.27 -11.44
C TYR A 215 -2.63 -2.91 -11.24
N ALA A 216 -2.12 -2.12 -10.30
CA ALA A 216 -2.77 -0.89 -9.85
C ALA A 216 -1.80 0.28 -9.81
N MET A 217 -2.31 1.46 -10.13
CA MET A 217 -1.64 2.73 -9.82
C MET A 217 -2.07 3.18 -8.43
N PHE A 218 -1.11 3.51 -7.58
CA PHE A 218 -1.34 4.17 -6.31
C PHE A 218 -0.98 5.65 -6.42
N GLY A 219 -1.95 6.53 -6.19
CA GLY A 219 -1.75 7.96 -6.09
C GLY A 219 -1.25 8.34 -4.71
N GLY A 220 0.00 8.82 -4.62
CA GLY A 220 0.53 9.42 -3.39
C GLY A 220 0.08 10.87 -3.28
N TYR A 221 0.91 11.80 -3.75
CA TYR A 221 0.65 13.24 -3.63
C TYR A 221 0.14 13.82 -4.95
N ILE A 222 -0.85 14.71 -4.92
CA ILE A 222 -1.21 15.53 -6.09
C ILE A 222 -1.61 16.93 -5.63
N ARG A 223 -1.07 17.96 -6.28
CA ARG A 223 -1.41 19.35 -5.99
C ARG A 223 -1.40 20.22 -7.24
N VAL A 224 -2.26 21.23 -7.23
CA VAL A 224 -2.32 22.31 -8.22
C VAL A 224 -2.34 23.64 -7.48
N ALA A 225 -1.54 24.58 -7.95
CA ALA A 225 -1.44 25.93 -7.39
C ALA A 225 -2.84 26.57 -7.33
N PRO A 226 -3.22 27.24 -6.22
CA PRO A 226 -4.57 27.79 -6.03
C PRO A 226 -5.06 28.63 -7.22
N GLU A 227 -4.20 29.49 -7.76
CA GLU A 227 -4.47 30.38 -8.89
C GLU A 227 -4.64 29.65 -10.25
N MET A 228 -4.32 28.36 -10.29
CA MET A 228 -4.39 27.49 -11.47
C MET A 228 -5.46 26.40 -11.35
N GLN A 229 -6.21 26.36 -10.25
CA GLN A 229 -7.31 25.42 -10.07
C GLN A 229 -8.46 25.69 -11.04
N GLY A 230 -9.26 24.66 -11.33
CA GLY A 230 -10.36 24.73 -12.31
C GLY A 230 -9.92 24.70 -13.78
N LYS A 231 -8.61 24.77 -14.07
CA LYS A 231 -8.06 24.75 -15.44
C LYS A 231 -7.77 23.35 -15.98
N GLY A 232 -8.21 22.29 -15.31
CA GLY A 232 -7.99 20.90 -15.75
C GLY A 232 -6.58 20.32 -15.53
N ILE A 233 -5.68 21.03 -14.83
CA ILE A 233 -4.30 20.54 -14.57
C ILE A 233 -4.28 19.25 -13.75
N ALA A 234 -5.12 19.15 -12.71
CA ALA A 234 -5.24 17.92 -11.92
C ALA A 234 -5.69 16.74 -12.79
N THR A 235 -6.60 16.97 -13.73
CA THR A 235 -7.04 15.97 -14.72
C THR A 235 -5.89 15.56 -15.65
N ALA A 236 -5.08 16.51 -16.12
CA ALA A 236 -3.94 16.19 -16.97
C ALA A 236 -2.88 15.36 -16.24
N LEU A 237 -2.52 15.74 -15.00
CA LEU A 237 -1.61 14.98 -14.13
C LEU A 237 -2.18 13.58 -13.83
N TYR A 238 -3.47 13.49 -13.53
CA TYR A 238 -4.14 12.22 -13.27
C TYR A 238 -4.12 11.30 -14.51
N ASN A 239 -4.44 11.83 -15.68
CA ASN A 239 -4.39 11.07 -16.94
C ASN A 239 -2.97 10.61 -17.28
N ASP A 240 -1.93 11.39 -16.96
CA ASP A 240 -0.54 10.97 -17.15
C ASP A 240 -0.21 9.74 -16.29
N ARG A 241 -0.68 9.70 -15.03
CA ARG A 241 -0.53 8.52 -14.15
C ARG A 241 -1.21 7.29 -14.71
N ILE A 242 -2.42 7.43 -15.25
CA ILE A 242 -3.15 6.32 -15.85
C ILE A 242 -2.38 5.77 -17.05
N LYS A 243 -1.95 6.64 -17.97
CA LYS A 243 -1.12 6.23 -19.12
C LYS A 243 0.19 5.56 -18.70
N PHE A 244 0.83 6.06 -17.64
CA PHE A 244 2.01 5.45 -17.07
C PHE A 244 1.70 4.03 -16.53
N GLY A 245 0.65 3.89 -15.74
CA GLY A 245 0.21 2.59 -15.22
C GLY A 245 -0.17 1.58 -16.30
N GLU A 246 -0.84 2.03 -17.37
CA GLU A 246 -1.17 1.21 -18.53
C GLU A 246 0.10 0.71 -19.24
N LYS A 247 1.11 1.58 -19.39
CA LYS A 247 2.42 1.20 -19.94
C LYS A 247 3.08 0.13 -19.06
N CYS A 248 3.16 0.34 -17.74
CA CYS A 248 3.78 -0.62 -16.82
C CYS A 248 3.03 -1.96 -16.77
N ALA A 249 1.69 -1.93 -16.78
CA ALA A 249 0.88 -3.14 -16.84
C ALA A 249 1.13 -3.93 -18.12
N LYS A 250 1.24 -3.24 -19.27
CA LYS A 250 1.56 -3.87 -20.55
C LYS A 250 2.96 -4.51 -20.53
N GLU A 251 3.97 -3.85 -19.96
CA GLU A 251 5.32 -4.42 -19.78
C GLU A 251 5.30 -5.71 -18.94
N ALA A 252 4.38 -5.81 -17.97
CA ALA A 252 4.15 -7.01 -17.17
C ALA A 252 3.22 -8.06 -17.83
N ASN A 253 2.82 -7.87 -19.09
CA ASN A 253 1.84 -8.69 -19.82
C ASN A 253 0.48 -8.80 -19.07
N ARG A 254 -0.01 -7.65 -18.62
CA ARG A 254 -1.24 -7.47 -17.83
C ARG A 254 -2.00 -6.22 -18.29
N LYS A 255 -3.20 -6.04 -17.74
CA LYS A 255 -3.99 -4.80 -17.90
C LYS A 255 -4.03 -4.07 -16.57
N LEU A 256 -3.98 -2.74 -16.60
CA LEU A 256 -4.17 -1.92 -15.41
C LEU A 256 -5.59 -2.14 -14.87
N ARG A 257 -5.73 -2.63 -13.65
CA ARG A 257 -7.03 -2.97 -13.04
C ARG A 257 -7.59 -1.82 -12.24
N PHE A 258 -6.76 -1.14 -11.45
CA PHE A 258 -7.19 -0.12 -10.50
C PHE A 258 -6.34 1.15 -10.53
N PHE A 259 -6.96 2.25 -10.16
CA PHE A 259 -6.31 3.36 -9.48
C PHE A 259 -6.70 3.36 -8.01
N ILE A 260 -5.76 3.50 -7.10
CA ILE A 260 -5.93 3.47 -5.65
C ILE A 260 -5.43 4.80 -5.11
N SER A 261 -6.12 5.39 -4.15
CA SER A 261 -5.65 6.59 -3.45
C SER A 261 -6.12 6.56 -2.01
N GLU A 262 -5.28 7.10 -1.12
CA GLU A 262 -5.68 7.44 0.23
C GLU A 262 -6.16 8.89 0.23
N VAL A 263 -7.33 9.15 0.83
CA VAL A 263 -7.93 10.49 0.84
C VAL A 263 -8.45 10.79 2.23
N GLU A 264 -8.16 11.98 2.73
CA GLU A 264 -8.63 12.47 4.02
C GLU A 264 -10.16 12.41 4.14
N LYS A 265 -10.66 12.00 5.30
CA LYS A 265 -12.08 12.02 5.62
C LYS A 265 -12.49 13.44 5.99
N PRO A 266 -13.42 14.09 5.28
CA PRO A 266 -13.83 15.45 5.62
C PRO A 266 -14.28 15.61 7.08
N GLU A 267 -14.98 14.61 7.62
CA GLU A 267 -15.50 14.60 8.99
C GLU A 267 -14.43 14.44 10.09
N GLU A 268 -13.21 14.02 9.73
CA GLU A 268 -12.07 13.88 10.65
C GLU A 268 -10.99 14.95 10.39
N SER A 269 -11.20 15.82 9.38
CA SER A 269 -10.23 16.81 8.94
C SER A 269 -10.29 18.09 9.75
N THR A 270 -9.13 18.68 10.05
CA THR A 270 -9.04 20.05 10.57
C THR A 270 -9.44 21.10 9.52
N ASN A 271 -9.42 20.74 8.23
CA ASN A 271 -9.85 21.58 7.11
C ASN A 271 -10.86 20.85 6.21
N ILE A 272 -12.07 20.69 6.75
CA ILE A 272 -13.22 20.03 6.10
C ILE A 272 -13.39 20.45 4.64
N LYS A 273 -13.31 21.76 4.34
CA LYS A 273 -13.50 22.28 2.97
C LYS A 273 -12.44 21.79 1.99
N ASP A 274 -11.17 21.69 2.41
CA ASP A 274 -10.12 21.17 1.55
C ASP A 274 -10.25 19.66 1.37
N ALA A 275 -10.52 18.92 2.45
CA ALA A 275 -10.75 17.47 2.40
C ALA A 275 -11.93 17.11 1.47
N GLU A 276 -13.06 17.81 1.57
CA GLU A 276 -14.18 17.65 0.64
C GLU A 276 -13.79 17.93 -0.81
N ARG A 277 -12.97 18.98 -1.03
CA ARG A 277 -12.50 19.34 -2.37
C ARG A 277 -11.64 18.22 -2.95
N ARG A 278 -10.69 17.68 -2.17
CA ARG A 278 -9.86 16.53 -2.57
C ARG A 278 -10.74 15.32 -2.91
N LEU A 279 -11.69 14.98 -2.04
CA LEU A 279 -12.64 13.89 -2.25
C LEU A 279 -13.47 14.07 -3.53
N ARG A 280 -13.99 15.28 -3.79
CA ARG A 280 -14.73 15.61 -5.02
C ARG A 280 -13.86 15.44 -6.27
N VAL A 281 -12.58 15.80 -6.22
CA VAL A 281 -11.66 15.62 -7.36
C VAL A 281 -11.54 14.14 -7.72
N PHE A 282 -11.26 13.26 -6.76
CA PHE A 282 -11.15 11.82 -7.02
C PHE A 282 -12.47 11.19 -7.47
N LYS A 283 -13.60 11.58 -6.85
CA LYS A 283 -14.94 11.19 -7.33
C LYS A 283 -15.19 11.64 -8.77
N SER A 284 -14.72 12.83 -9.15
CA SER A 284 -14.87 13.35 -10.51
C SER A 284 -14.07 12.56 -11.55
N PHE A 285 -13.08 11.78 -11.11
CA PHE A 285 -12.36 10.80 -11.92
C PHE A 285 -13.06 9.44 -11.96
N GLY A 286 -14.17 9.26 -11.25
CA GLY A 286 -14.90 7.98 -11.18
C GLY A 286 -14.36 7.01 -10.13
N MET A 287 -13.60 7.50 -9.14
CA MET A 287 -13.19 6.69 -8.00
C MET A 287 -14.31 6.62 -6.95
N GLY A 288 -14.53 5.42 -6.41
CA GLY A 288 -15.42 5.18 -5.27
C GLY A 288 -14.64 4.92 -3.98
N VAL A 289 -15.29 5.11 -2.84
CA VAL A 289 -14.76 4.84 -1.50
C VAL A 289 -15.03 3.38 -1.15
N LEU A 290 -14.05 2.68 -0.55
CA LEU A 290 -14.31 1.41 0.15
C LEU A 290 -15.14 1.67 1.39
N ASP A 291 -16.39 1.23 1.37
CA ASP A 291 -17.46 1.69 2.25
C ASP A 291 -17.20 1.37 3.75
N PRO A 292 -16.96 2.38 4.60
CA PRO A 292 -16.84 2.20 6.04
C PRO A 292 -18.06 1.60 6.72
N SER A 293 -19.26 1.73 6.13
CA SER A 293 -20.49 1.16 6.72
C SER A 293 -20.49 -0.37 6.74
N SER A 294 -19.59 -1.00 5.98
CA SER A 294 -19.32 -2.45 6.02
C SER A 294 -18.55 -2.90 7.27
N GLY A 295 -18.07 -1.97 8.10
CA GLY A 295 -17.17 -2.23 9.23
C GLY A 295 -15.68 -2.08 8.90
N PHE A 296 -15.34 -1.94 7.62
CA PHE A 296 -13.98 -1.67 7.17
C PHE A 296 -13.48 -0.31 7.67
N ARG A 297 -12.31 -0.29 8.29
CA ARG A 297 -11.66 0.92 8.79
C ARG A 297 -10.26 1.02 8.22
N TYR A 298 -10.05 2.00 7.36
CA TYR A 298 -8.74 2.34 6.82
C TYR A 298 -8.17 3.60 7.47
N GLY A 299 -6.85 3.70 7.49
CA GLY A 299 -6.14 4.89 7.94
C GLY A 299 -4.64 4.82 7.66
N GLN A 300 -3.98 5.96 7.85
CA GLN A 300 -2.53 6.07 7.80
C GLN A 300 -1.95 5.86 9.19
N THR A 301 -0.85 5.11 9.31
CA THR A 301 -0.12 4.96 10.58
C THR A 301 0.96 6.05 10.69
N THR A 302 0.96 6.80 11.79
CA THR A 302 1.97 7.83 12.08
C THR A 302 3.19 7.24 12.80
N GLU A 303 4.26 8.03 12.94
CA GLU A 303 5.45 7.66 13.70
C GLU A 303 5.15 7.38 15.18
N GLU A 304 4.13 8.02 15.77
CA GLU A 304 3.68 7.74 17.14
C GLU A 304 2.78 6.51 17.25
N GLY A 305 2.55 5.80 16.14
CA GLY A 305 1.68 4.63 16.08
C GLY A 305 0.19 4.93 16.22
N LYS A 306 -0.23 6.17 15.96
CA LYS A 306 -1.64 6.55 15.83
C LYS A 306 -2.13 6.20 14.42
N ILE A 307 -3.39 5.75 14.30
CA ILE A 307 -4.05 5.61 13.01
C ILE A 307 -4.89 6.86 12.73
N VAL A 308 -4.50 7.62 11.71
CA VAL A 308 -5.28 8.74 11.18
C VAL A 308 -6.32 8.18 10.20
N PRO A 309 -7.63 8.33 10.45
CA PRO A 309 -8.65 7.74 9.59
C PRO A 309 -8.65 8.36 8.19
N LEU A 310 -8.58 7.51 7.17
CA LEU A 310 -8.63 7.90 5.76
C LEU A 310 -9.68 7.07 5.01
N TYR A 311 -10.13 7.58 3.86
CA TYR A 311 -10.79 6.77 2.86
C TYR A 311 -9.74 6.10 1.96
N LEU A 312 -9.87 4.79 1.78
CA LEU A 312 -9.22 4.09 0.67
C LEU A 312 -10.16 4.15 -0.54
N MET A 313 -9.78 4.89 -1.57
CA MET A 313 -10.56 5.08 -2.78
C MET A 313 -10.03 4.24 -3.94
N ILE A 314 -10.95 3.66 -4.72
CA ILE A 314 -10.68 2.75 -5.85
C ILE A 314 -11.39 3.27 -7.11
N GLY A 315 -10.61 3.45 -8.18
CA GLY A 315 -11.09 3.67 -9.54
C GLY A 315 -10.86 2.43 -10.39
N PRO A 316 -11.86 1.57 -10.61
CA PRO A 316 -11.71 0.37 -11.44
C PRO A 316 -11.64 0.76 -12.93
N ILE A 317 -10.53 0.47 -13.60
CA ILE A 317 -10.21 1.04 -14.93
C ILE A 317 -10.89 0.29 -16.07
N ASN A 318 -10.85 -1.04 -16.04
CA ASN A 318 -11.24 -1.90 -17.16
C ASN A 318 -12.48 -2.76 -16.87
N GLU A 319 -12.98 -2.75 -15.63
CA GLU A 319 -14.02 -3.67 -15.16
C GLU A 319 -15.04 -2.92 -14.31
N LYS A 320 -16.30 -3.34 -14.39
CA LYS A 320 -17.33 -2.92 -13.44
C LYS A 320 -17.13 -3.68 -12.15
N ILE A 321 -16.85 -2.94 -11.08
CA ILE A 321 -16.66 -3.53 -9.75
C ILE A 321 -17.49 -2.71 -8.77
N SER A 322 -18.46 -3.36 -8.12
CA SER A 322 -19.29 -2.77 -7.06
C SER A 322 -18.80 -3.15 -5.66
N LYS A 323 -17.88 -4.12 -5.58
CA LYS A 323 -17.41 -4.73 -4.33
C LYS A 323 -16.08 -5.44 -4.56
N LEU A 324 -15.17 -5.38 -3.58
CA LEU A 324 -13.98 -6.21 -3.51
C LEU A 324 -14.17 -7.32 -2.49
N GLU A 325 -13.67 -8.52 -2.80
CA GLU A 325 -13.64 -9.60 -1.83
C GLU A 325 -12.63 -9.31 -0.71
N TRP A 326 -12.85 -9.88 0.48
CA TRP A 326 -12.03 -9.57 1.67
C TRP A 326 -10.54 -9.78 1.43
N HIS A 327 -10.17 -10.82 0.66
CA HIS A 327 -8.78 -11.15 0.37
C HIS A 327 -8.17 -10.17 -0.64
N GLU A 328 -8.97 -9.58 -1.54
CA GLU A 328 -8.51 -8.53 -2.44
C GLU A 328 -8.22 -7.24 -1.67
N VAL A 329 -9.10 -6.88 -0.74
CA VAL A 329 -8.89 -5.74 0.18
C VAL A 329 -7.65 -5.98 1.05
N ALA A 330 -7.51 -7.17 1.64
CA ALA A 330 -6.36 -7.51 2.47
C ALA A 330 -5.04 -7.43 1.67
N LYS A 331 -5.02 -7.99 0.46
CA LYS A 331 -3.87 -7.89 -0.45
C LYS A 331 -3.52 -6.43 -0.73
N MET A 332 -4.52 -5.61 -1.02
CA MET A 332 -4.35 -4.20 -1.32
C MET A 332 -3.75 -3.45 -0.13
N VAL A 333 -4.32 -3.63 1.07
CA VAL A 333 -3.80 -3.03 2.31
C VAL A 333 -2.36 -3.45 2.56
N ILE A 334 -2.04 -4.75 2.47
CA ILE A 334 -0.68 -5.27 2.69
C ILE A 334 0.31 -4.61 1.72
N VAL A 335 -0.02 -4.57 0.43
CA VAL A 335 0.87 -3.99 -0.59
C VAL A 335 1.05 -2.49 -0.39
N VAL A 336 -0.02 -1.73 -0.13
CA VAL A 336 0.08 -0.30 0.17
C VAL A 336 0.95 -0.08 1.39
N TYR A 337 0.68 -0.79 2.50
CA TYR A 337 1.45 -0.65 3.73
C TYR A 337 2.93 -0.92 3.53
N LYS A 338 3.27 -2.08 2.93
CA LYS A 338 4.67 -2.46 2.69
C LYS A 338 5.42 -1.53 1.74
N ARG A 339 4.73 -0.68 0.99
CA ARG A 339 5.34 0.24 0.03
C ARG A 339 5.40 1.66 0.55
N ILE A 340 4.36 2.12 1.22
CA ILE A 340 4.21 3.51 1.66
C ILE A 340 4.70 3.70 3.10
N TYR A 341 4.47 2.72 3.97
CA TYR A 341 4.73 2.83 5.41
C TYR A 341 5.91 1.99 5.91
N ARG A 342 6.70 1.38 5.00
CA ARG A 342 7.86 0.53 5.36
C ARG A 342 8.95 1.27 6.15
N TRP A 343 9.00 2.58 6.02
CA TRP A 343 9.99 3.43 6.70
C TRP A 343 9.70 3.62 8.19
N LEU A 344 8.50 3.27 8.66
CA LEU A 344 8.15 3.28 10.08
C LEU A 344 8.92 2.19 10.85
N ASP A 345 9.03 2.38 12.17
CA ASP A 345 9.50 1.31 13.06
C ASP A 345 8.68 0.02 12.87
N LYS A 346 9.35 -1.14 13.00
CA LYS A 346 8.71 -2.44 12.75
C LYS A 346 7.53 -2.70 13.67
N GLU A 347 7.61 -2.36 14.95
CA GLU A 347 6.50 -2.60 15.88
C GLU A 347 5.29 -1.74 15.53
N ILE A 348 5.54 -0.45 15.25
CA ILE A 348 4.52 0.52 14.82
C ILE A 348 3.86 0.09 13.51
N PHE A 349 4.65 -0.29 12.51
CA PHE A 349 4.19 -0.78 11.23
C PHE A 349 3.23 -1.97 11.38
N TRP A 350 3.63 -2.99 12.13
CA TRP A 350 2.85 -4.22 12.28
C TRP A 350 1.59 -4.02 13.11
N LYS A 351 1.63 -3.13 14.11
CA LYS A 351 0.45 -2.74 14.87
C LYS A 351 -0.58 -2.07 13.97
N GLY A 352 -0.16 -1.05 13.20
CA GLY A 352 -1.04 -0.33 12.28
C GLY A 352 -1.66 -1.23 11.21
N LEU A 353 -0.84 -2.03 10.54
CA LEU A 353 -1.30 -3.01 9.55
C LEU A 353 -2.30 -4.01 10.16
N GLY A 354 -2.01 -4.50 11.37
CA GLY A 354 -2.86 -5.46 12.07
C GLY A 354 -4.24 -4.91 12.41
N GLU A 355 -4.33 -3.66 12.88
CA GLU A 355 -5.60 -3.01 13.19
C GLU A 355 -6.50 -2.85 11.95
N ILE A 356 -5.92 -2.49 10.81
CA ILE A 356 -6.68 -2.34 9.55
C ILE A 356 -7.12 -3.71 9.02
N LEU A 357 -6.22 -4.70 8.97
CA LEU A 357 -6.56 -6.03 8.46
C LEU A 357 -7.68 -6.69 9.29
N LYS A 358 -7.68 -6.51 10.61
CA LYS A 358 -8.75 -7.01 11.49
C LYS A 358 -10.11 -6.35 11.24
N SER A 359 -10.14 -5.18 10.62
CA SER A 359 -11.39 -4.48 10.29
C SER A 359 -12.04 -4.99 9.00
N ILE A 360 -11.35 -5.81 8.20
CA ILE A 360 -11.86 -6.25 6.91
C ILE A 360 -13.02 -7.24 7.12
N PRO A 361 -14.24 -6.91 6.66
CA PRO A 361 -15.37 -7.83 6.74
C PRO A 361 -15.15 -9.06 5.85
N LEU A 362 -15.50 -10.25 6.36
CA LEU A 362 -15.35 -11.50 5.61
C LEU A 362 -16.18 -11.50 4.33
N GLN A 363 -17.36 -10.88 4.37
CA GLN A 363 -18.23 -10.74 3.23
C GLN A 363 -17.69 -9.77 2.17
N GLY A 364 -16.52 -9.15 2.33
CA GLY A 364 -15.94 -8.18 1.40
C GLY A 364 -16.46 -6.75 1.59
N VAL A 365 -15.88 -5.81 0.85
CA VAL A 365 -16.10 -4.36 1.04
C VAL A 365 -16.71 -3.74 -0.22
N PRO A 366 -17.91 -3.14 -0.15
CA PRO A 366 -18.53 -2.42 -1.27
C PRO A 366 -17.72 -1.19 -1.69
N ILE A 367 -17.80 -0.84 -2.96
CA ILE A 367 -17.29 0.41 -3.52
C ILE A 367 -18.47 1.37 -3.67
N LYS A 368 -18.44 2.52 -2.96
CA LYS A 368 -19.47 3.57 -3.04
C LYS A 368 -18.96 4.79 -3.80
N THR A 369 -19.65 5.17 -4.87
CA THR A 369 -19.39 6.43 -5.59
C THR A 369 -20.13 7.61 -4.99
N ASP A 370 -21.30 7.34 -4.42
CA ASP A 370 -22.23 8.35 -3.93
C ASP A 370 -22.09 8.44 -2.41
N TYR A 371 -21.09 9.19 -1.96
CA TYR A 371 -21.00 9.66 -0.57
C TYR A 371 -21.41 11.13 -0.58
N ILE A 372 -22.69 11.41 -0.31
CA ILE A 372 -23.21 12.72 0.11
C ILE A 372 -24.06 12.48 1.34
#